data_AF-A0AAD3XQ98-F1
#
_entry.id   AF-A0AAD3XQ98-F1
#
_cell.length_a   1.000
_cell.length_b   1.000
_cell.length_c   1.000
_cell.angle_alpha   90.00
_cell.angle_beta   90.00
_cell.angle_gamma   90.00
#
_symmetry.space_group_name_H-M   'P 1'
#
loop_
_entity.id
_entity.type
_entity.pdbx_description
1 polymer ?
#
loop_
_entity_poly.entity_id
_entity_poly.type
_entity_poly.pdbx_seq_one_letter_code
_entity_poly.pdbx_strand_id
1 'polypeptide(L)' 'MPIESRYSSDLELFIEVDPTDRFGRYSDLLGSGAVKKVYRAFDQEEGIEVARNQVQVKNSIQDPPVIDLLIEV' A
#
# COMPACT_ATOMS: atom_id res chain seq x y z
N MET A 1 -28.87 -11.89 18.25
CA MET A 1 -27.43 -12.00 17.91
C MET A 1 -26.95 -10.59 17.58
N PRO A 2 -25.91 -10.05 18.22
CA PRO A 2 -25.41 -8.74 17.83
C PRO A 2 -24.65 -8.89 16.51
N ILE A 3 -24.99 -8.01 15.56
CA ILE A 3 -24.47 -7.93 14.19
C ILE A 3 -23.12 -7.18 14.14
N GLU A 4 -22.55 -6.90 15.31
CA GLU A 4 -21.44 -5.95 15.50
C GLU A 4 -20.05 -6.58 15.28
N SER A 5 -19.94 -7.91 15.17
CA SER A 5 -18.64 -8.57 15.15
C SER A 5 -18.12 -8.95 13.76
N ARG A 6 -18.90 -8.78 12.68
CA ARG A 6 -18.46 -9.13 11.31
C ARG A 6 -17.83 -7.96 10.56
N TYR A 7 -18.28 -6.74 10.79
CA TYR A 7 -17.74 -5.55 10.11
C TYR A 7 -16.34 -5.13 10.58
N SER A 8 -15.83 -5.67 11.69
CA SER A 8 -14.55 -5.24 12.26
C SER A 8 -13.32 -5.84 11.55
N SER A 9 -13.49 -6.93 10.78
CA SER A 9 -12.38 -7.56 10.02
C SER A 9 -12.48 -7.34 8.52
N ASP A 10 -13.69 -7.08 7.99
CA ASP A 10 -13.91 -6.82 6.56
C ASP A 10 -13.64 -5.35 6.15
N LEU A 11 -13.35 -4.48 7.12
CA LEU A 11 -12.92 -3.10 6.91
C LEU A 11 -11.43 -2.97 7.23
N GLU A 12 -10.57 -3.67 6.49
CA GLU A 12 -9.15 -3.33 6.51
C GLU A 12 -8.99 -1.90 5.99
N LEU A 13 -8.63 -0.99 6.89
CA LEU A 13 -8.45 0.42 6.55
C LEU A 13 -7.09 0.64 5.90
N PHE A 14 -7.07 1.47 4.86
CA PHE A 14 -5.81 1.94 4.29
C PHE A 14 -5.04 2.74 5.35
N ILE A 15 -3.77 2.39 5.55
CA ILE A 15 -2.89 3.12 6.46
C ILE A 15 -2.25 4.32 5.78
N GLU A 16 -2.26 4.34 4.45
CA GLU A 16 -1.75 5.41 3.62
C GLU A 16 -2.49 5.35 2.28
N VAL A 17 -2.97 6.51 1.83
CA VAL A 17 -3.49 6.67 0.48
C VAL A 17 -2.53 7.58 -0.27
N ASP A 18 -2.26 7.25 -1.54
CA ASP A 18 -1.40 8.07 -2.36
C ASP A 18 -2.05 9.45 -2.66
N PRO A 19 -1.28 10.46 -3.08
CA PRO A 19 -1.81 11.80 -3.34
C PRO A 19 -2.91 11.87 -4.40
N THR A 20 -3.03 10.86 -5.26
CA THR A 20 -4.09 10.79 -6.29
C THR A 20 -5.38 10.15 -5.79
N ASP A 21 -5.41 9.64 -4.55
CA ASP A 21 -6.55 8.90 -3.99
C ASP A 21 -6.91 7.61 -4.75
N ARG A 22 -6.01 7.10 -5.60
CA ARG A 22 -6.25 5.89 -6.39
C ARG A 22 -5.83 4.64 -5.66
N PHE A 23 -4.70 4.68 -4.95
CA PHE A 23 -4.09 3.52 -4.33
C PHE A 23 -4.10 3.63 -2.82
N GLY A 24 -4.86 2.76 -2.18
CA GLY A 24 -4.82 2.55 -0.74
C GLY A 24 -3.81 1.46 -0.38
N ARG A 25 -2.88 1.72 0.54
CA ARG A 25 -1.87 0.75 1.00
C ARG A 25 -2.22 0.21 2.39
N TYR A 26 -2.04 -1.09 2.57
CA TYR A 26 -2.18 -1.76 3.87
C TYR A 26 -0.84 -1.86 4.61
N SER A 27 -0.88 -2.23 5.89
CA SER A 27 0.33 -2.48 6.70
C SER A 27 1.09 -3.74 6.27
N ASP A 28 0.47 -4.60 5.48
CA ASP A 28 1.03 -5.89 5.07
C ASP A 28 2.23 -5.72 4.15
N LEU A 29 3.38 -6.17 4.63
CA LEU A 29 4.62 -6.26 3.87
C LEU A 29 4.67 -7.62 3.16
N LEU A 30 4.56 -7.61 1.85
CA LEU A 30 4.64 -8.79 0.99
C LEU A 30 6.09 -9.24 0.74
N GLY A 31 7.04 -8.31 0.81
CA GLY A 31 8.45 -8.63 0.67
C GLY A 31 9.37 -7.46 0.94
N SER A 32 10.60 -7.75 1.35
CA SER A 32 11.64 -6.74 1.57
C SER A 32 12.97 -7.19 0.97
N GLY A 33 13.66 -6.26 0.32
CA GLY A 33 15.04 -6.42 -0.12
C GLY A 33 15.92 -5.29 0.41
N ALA A 34 17.18 -5.27 -0.02
CA ALA A 34 18.18 -4.30 0.43
C ALA A 34 17.78 -2.82 0.21
N VAL A 35 16.91 -2.55 -0.79
CA VAL A 35 16.54 -1.19 -1.23
C VAL A 35 15.03 -0.98 -1.37
N LYS A 36 14.23 -2.04 -1.25
CA LYS A 36 12.80 -2.01 -1.58
C LYS A 36 11.97 -2.73 -0.54
N LYS A 37 10.77 -2.22 -0.31
CA LYS A 37 9.72 -2.88 0.46
C LYS A 37 8.46 -2.95 -0.41
N VAL A 38 7.84 -4.11 -0.48
CA VAL A 38 6.65 -4.37 -1.26
C VAL A 38 5.50 -4.56 -0.29
N TYR A 39 4.46 -3.75 -0.41
CA TYR A 39 3.28 -3.82 0.44
C TYR A 39 2.05 -4.22 -0.34
N ARG A 40 1.06 -4.79 0.35
CA ARG A 40 -0.28 -4.96 -0.21
C ARG A 40 -0.94 -3.60 -0.37
N ALA A 41 -1.61 -3.40 -1.50
CA ALA A 41 -2.38 -2.21 -1.80
C ALA A 41 -3.62 -2.57 -2.63
N PHE A 42 -4.53 -1.62 -2.78
CA PHE A 42 -5.75 -1.76 -3.55
C PHE A 42 -5.87 -0.61 -4.54
N ASP A 43 -6.09 -0.93 -5.81
CA ASP A 43 -6.46 0.05 -6.83
C ASP A 43 -7.97 0.28 -6.76
N GLN A 44 -8.38 1.46 -6.32
CA GLN A 44 -9.79 1.81 -6.12
C GLN A 44 -10.53 2.06 -7.44
N GLU A 45 -9.82 2.38 -8.53
CA GLU A 45 -10.43 2.61 -9.84
C GLU A 45 -10.70 1.28 -10.55
N GLU A 46 -9.72 0.37 -10.53
CA GLU A 46 -9.83 -0.95 -11.18
C GLU A 46 -10.49 -2.00 -10.26
N GLY A 47 -10.56 -1.75 -8.95
CA GLY A 47 -11.17 -2.65 -7.97
C GLY A 47 -10.36 -3.93 -7.71
N ILE A 48 -9.03 -3.85 -7.85
CA ILE A 48 -8.13 -5.01 -7.74
C ILE A 48 -7.08 -4.82 -6.64
N GLU A 49 -6.68 -5.92 -6.03
CA GLU A 49 -5.50 -5.94 -5.16
C GLU A 49 -4.22 -5.84 -6.01
N VAL A 50 -3.28 -5.02 -5.55
CA VAL A 50 -1.99 -4.78 -6.22
C VAL A 50 -0.84 -4.80 -5.21
N ALA A 51 0.37 -4.95 -5.72
CA ALA A 51 1.60 -4.81 -4.94
C ALA A 51 2.20 -3.41 -5.11
N ARG A 52 2.40 -2.67 -4.01
CA ARG A 52 3.02 -1.32 -4.02
C ARG A 52 4.48 -1.40 -3.57
N ASN A 53 5.40 -1.10 -4.49
CA ASN A 53 6.84 -1.07 -4.21
C ASN A 53 7.27 0.32 -3.71
N GLN A 54 7.76 0.37 -2.48
CA GLN A 54 8.40 1.55 -1.89
C GLN A 54 9.92 1.37 -1.95
N VAL A 55 10.57 2.14 -2.83
CA VAL A 55 12.02 2.13 -3.00
C VAL A 55 12.63 3.23 -2.13
N GLN A 56 13.61 2.87 -1.30
CA GLN A 56 14.34 3.84 -0.50
C GLN A 56 15.57 4.32 -1.29
N VAL A 57 15.40 5.40 -2.04
CA VAL A 57 16.52 6.06 -2.71
C VAL A 57 17.29 6.89 -1.67
N LYS A 58 18.53 6.50 -1.35
CA LYS A 58 19.42 7.26 -0.45
C LYS A 58 20.00 8.49 -1.16
N ASN A 59 19.15 9.40 -1.59
CA ASN A 59 19.59 10.71 -2.08
C ASN A 59 19.24 11.73 -1.00
N SER A 60 20.25 12.09 -0.19
CA SER A 60 20.33 13.35 0.56
C SER A 60 19.05 13.88 1.23
N ILE A 61 18.80 13.49 2.49
CA ILE A 61 18.19 14.24 3.63
C ILE A 61 16.86 15.04 3.43
N GLN A 62 16.35 15.33 2.23
CA GLN A 62 15.26 16.30 2.03
C GLN A 62 14.19 15.93 0.99
N ASP A 63 14.29 14.80 0.27
CA ASP A 63 13.25 14.41 -0.70
C ASP A 63 12.34 13.30 -0.16
N PRO A 64 11.01 13.39 -0.36
CA PRO A 64 10.10 12.30 -0.04
C PRO A 64 10.48 11.06 -0.85
N PRO A 65 10.30 9.84 -0.30
CA PRO A 65 10.63 8.62 -1.01
C PRO A 65 9.96 8.63 -2.39
N VAL A 66 10.76 8.54 -3.45
CA VAL A 66 10.26 8.40 -4.82
C VAL A 66 9.55 7.06 -4.91
N ILE A 67 8.22 7.10 -4.99
CA ILE A 67 7.35 5.93 -5.08
C ILE A 67 7.36 5.50 -6.54
N ASP A 68 8.24 4.56 -6.89
CA ASP A 68 8.29 4.02 -8.24
C ASP A 68 7.12 3.03 -8.41
N LEU A 69 6.17 3.44 -9.25
CA LEU A 69 4.96 2.71 -9.62
C LEU A 69 5.33 1.52 -10.50
N LEU A 70 5.23 0.29 -10.01
CA LEU A 70 5.25 -0.90 -10.88
C LEU A 70 4.26 -1.96 -10.39
N ILE A 71 3.30 -2.23 -11.28
CA ILE A 71 2.24 -3.25 -11.26
C ILE A 71 2.74 -4.45 -12.07
N GLU A 72 2.61 -5.66 -11.53
CA GLU A 72 2.03 -6.85 -12.20
C GLU A 72 2.13 -8.06 -11.26
N VAL A 73 0.98 -8.70 -11.03
CA VAL A 73 0.82 -10.16 -11.04
C VAL A 73 -0.33 -10.47 -11.99
#